data_AF-A0A943GTP0-F1
#
_entry.id   AF-A0A943GTP0-F1
#
_cell.length_a   1.000
_cell.length_b   1.000
_cell.length_c   1.000
_cell.angle_alpha   90.00
_cell.angle_beta   90.00
_cell.angle_gamma   90.00
#
_symmetry.space_group_name_H-M   'P 1'
#
loop_
_entity.id
_entity.type
_entity.pdbx_description
1 polymer ?
#
loop_
_entity_poly.entity_id
_entity_poly.type
_entity_poly.pdbx_seq_one_letter_code
_entity_poly.pdbx_strand_id
1 'polypeptide(L)'
;MIFKIFFVVSLAALCAGMAISVDLWKNKKRKEPKSPFYCFAAAAFSSAAALFVPIYYDIFSSDKIRILKTLLLSVHNTIRLFIVDGEFDIITENVPRDLPIYEAYTVLAAVLFVAAPLLTFGIVASFFKNVFAYQKLIVNRNSQMYVFSELNEKSLILAKDLCKSNKKRIIVFTDVFERNEEENYELVESAKKLGAVCFKEDISKINFGFHSGKKELVFLIMGNDDSENITQSISVINSYKGKDNIRLYIFSQSEQSKLVISGADCGKIKVRRINEEKALIFRTLFDNGGRIFDSALCMEGEQDKIISAMVLGTGAYGTEMVKNLSWFCQMSGYKLFVNAFDKAPNSESRFKSLCPELLSEKRNGDFSTPGEAHYRIDFYSETDVFTDEFDEIVCTLPCATYILVSLGNDELNIKAALKLRTMFAKRNFYPVIDAVVYNSSFVKGVDKLVNFKNQDLMINFIGSSKETYSEKVVFNSDVEAAALKRHLKWGREEDFWKFEYNYSSSVASAIHRKMKEYCRIPGIEKTACERTEQELNAIRVLEHMRWNAYMRADGYTYSPYRNDLAKQHNCLVEFDKLSEADKCKDDD
;
A
#
# COMPACT_ATOMS: atom_id res chain seq x y z
N MET A 1 -66.78 12.99 -11.62
CA MET A 1 -66.34 11.63 -11.19
C MET A 1 -64.89 11.33 -11.62
N ILE A 2 -64.52 11.59 -12.87
CA ILE A 2 -63.17 11.30 -13.41
C ILE A 2 -62.03 12.03 -12.67
N PHE A 3 -62.19 13.32 -12.35
CA PHE A 3 -61.21 14.08 -11.56
C PHE A 3 -60.93 13.46 -10.19
N LYS A 4 -61.94 12.92 -9.49
CA LYS A 4 -61.78 12.25 -8.19
C LYS A 4 -60.98 10.95 -8.31
N ILE A 5 -61.25 10.17 -9.35
CA ILE A 5 -60.53 8.91 -9.60
C ILE A 5 -59.05 9.18 -9.86
N PHE A 6 -58.75 10.10 -10.79
CA PHE A 6 -57.37 10.41 -11.16
C PHE A 6 -56.60 11.17 -10.07
N PHE A 7 -57.27 11.94 -9.22
CA PHE A 7 -56.68 12.50 -8.01
C PHE A 7 -56.21 11.39 -7.04
N VAL A 8 -57.06 10.39 -6.78
CA VAL A 8 -56.70 9.25 -5.91
C VAL A 8 -55.58 8.43 -6.53
N VAL A 9 -55.60 8.19 -7.85
CA VAL A 9 -54.51 7.50 -8.57
C VAL A 9 -53.20 8.27 -8.47
N SER A 10 -53.24 9.59 -8.65
CA SER A 10 -52.07 10.46 -8.55
C SER A 10 -51.47 10.44 -7.14
N LEU A 11 -52.31 10.53 -6.10
CA LEU A 11 -51.89 10.48 -4.71
C LEU A 11 -51.33 9.10 -4.34
N ALA A 12 -51.99 8.02 -4.78
CA ALA A 12 -51.53 6.65 -4.55
C ALA A 12 -50.17 6.40 -5.22
N ALA A 13 -49.97 6.88 -6.46
CA ALA A 13 -48.70 6.77 -7.15
C ALA A 13 -47.56 7.48 -6.40
N LEU A 14 -47.80 8.70 -5.92
CA LEU A 14 -46.80 9.48 -5.17
C LEU A 14 -46.49 8.86 -3.80
N CYS A 15 -47.52 8.46 -3.04
CA CYS A 15 -47.36 7.84 -1.74
C CYS A 15 -46.69 6.46 -1.84
N ALA A 16 -47.08 5.63 -2.81
CA ALA A 16 -46.42 4.35 -3.07
C ALA A 16 -44.96 4.55 -3.47
N GLY A 17 -44.68 5.50 -4.36
CA GLY A 17 -43.31 5.86 -4.74
C GLY A 17 -42.46 6.36 -3.57
N MET A 18 -43.04 7.20 -2.70
CA MET A 18 -42.37 7.69 -1.50
C MET A 18 -42.12 6.56 -0.50
N ALA A 19 -43.10 5.68 -0.26
CA ALA A 19 -42.95 4.52 0.62
C ALA A 19 -41.88 3.55 0.10
N ILE A 20 -41.88 3.24 -1.20
CA ILE A 20 -40.85 2.41 -1.85
C ILE A 20 -39.48 3.10 -1.77
N SER A 21 -39.40 4.40 -1.98
CA SER A 21 -38.14 5.13 -1.91
C SER A 21 -37.58 5.18 -0.48
N VAL A 22 -38.45 5.35 0.53
CA VAL A 22 -38.08 5.30 1.95
C VAL A 22 -37.69 3.89 2.36
N ASP A 23 -38.40 2.86 1.88
CA ASP A 23 -38.05 1.46 2.12
C ASP A 23 -36.69 1.12 1.49
N LEU A 24 -36.45 1.50 0.23
CA LEU A 24 -35.14 1.34 -0.43
C LEU A 24 -34.03 2.13 0.27
N TRP A 25 -34.35 3.30 0.84
CA TRP A 25 -33.39 4.11 1.59
C TRP A 25 -33.05 3.51 2.96
N LYS A 26 -34.02 2.88 3.64
CA LYS A 26 -33.84 2.20 4.94
C LYS A 26 -33.28 0.79 4.80
N ASN A 27 -33.67 0.05 3.77
CA ASN A 27 -33.31 -1.33 3.48
C ASN A 27 -32.32 -1.42 2.30
N LYS A 28 -31.17 -0.74 2.43
CA LYS A 28 -30.06 -0.73 1.44
C LYS A 28 -29.37 -2.10 1.20
N LYS A 29 -29.98 -3.22 1.60
CA LYS A 29 -29.43 -4.59 1.52
C LYS A 29 -29.80 -5.37 0.25
N ARG A 30 -30.62 -4.84 -0.66
CA ARG A 30 -31.02 -5.58 -1.89
C ARG A 30 -30.07 -5.32 -3.06
N LYS A 31 -29.63 -6.40 -3.71
CA LYS A 31 -28.64 -6.50 -4.79
C LYS A 31 -29.05 -5.86 -6.15
N GLU A 32 -30.05 -4.98 -6.22
CA GLU A 32 -30.47 -4.36 -7.49
C GLU A 32 -30.27 -2.83 -7.53
N PRO A 33 -30.00 -2.24 -8.72
CA PRO A 33 -29.41 -0.91 -8.88
C PRO A 33 -30.44 0.23 -8.92
N LYS A 34 -31.66 0.04 -8.40
CA LYS A 34 -32.69 1.08 -8.48
C LYS A 34 -32.46 2.11 -7.36
N SER A 35 -31.75 3.18 -7.71
CA SER A 35 -31.57 4.33 -6.80
C SER A 35 -32.94 4.79 -6.27
N PRO A 36 -33.10 4.97 -4.94
CA PRO A 36 -34.32 5.53 -4.34
C PRO A 36 -34.79 6.81 -5.04
N PHE A 37 -33.83 7.58 -5.54
CA PHE A 37 -34.07 8.80 -6.31
C PHE A 37 -34.82 8.55 -7.63
N TYR A 38 -34.44 7.54 -8.42
CA TYR A 38 -35.11 7.23 -9.69
C TYR A 38 -36.53 6.68 -9.47
N CYS A 39 -36.74 5.91 -8.41
CA CYS A 39 -38.07 5.45 -8.01
C CYS A 39 -38.99 6.62 -7.65
N PHE A 40 -38.49 7.57 -6.85
CA PHE A 40 -39.24 8.78 -6.51
C PHE A 40 -39.53 9.65 -7.75
N ALA A 41 -38.56 9.82 -8.65
CA ALA A 41 -38.74 10.57 -9.89
C ALA A 41 -39.80 9.94 -10.82
N ALA A 42 -39.77 8.61 -10.99
CA ALA A 42 -40.76 7.90 -11.78
C ALA A 42 -42.18 8.01 -11.17
N ALA A 43 -42.27 7.99 -9.84
CA ALA A 43 -43.53 8.17 -9.13
C ALA A 43 -44.08 9.59 -9.25
N ALA A 44 -43.23 10.61 -9.11
CA ALA A 44 -43.60 12.02 -9.34
C ALA A 44 -44.08 12.24 -10.79
N PHE A 45 -43.39 11.64 -11.76
CA PHE A 45 -43.81 11.68 -13.18
C PHE A 45 -45.18 11.03 -13.39
N SER A 46 -45.39 9.84 -12.83
CA SER A 46 -46.65 9.10 -12.96
C SER A 46 -47.81 9.83 -12.26
N SER A 47 -47.52 10.44 -11.10
CA SER A 47 -48.45 11.26 -10.32
C SER A 47 -48.88 12.52 -11.09
N ALA A 48 -47.94 13.24 -11.71
CA ALA A 48 -48.22 14.41 -12.53
C ALA A 48 -48.99 14.04 -13.82
N ALA A 49 -48.59 12.97 -14.51
CA ALA A 49 -49.31 12.50 -15.71
C ALA A 49 -50.75 12.13 -15.39
N ALA A 50 -50.99 11.47 -14.25
CA ALA A 50 -52.34 11.13 -13.80
C ALA A 50 -53.20 12.38 -13.51
N LEU A 51 -52.63 13.48 -13.01
CA LEU A 51 -53.37 14.73 -12.84
C LEU A 51 -53.79 15.33 -14.18
N PHE A 52 -52.94 15.33 -15.20
CA PHE A 52 -53.29 15.94 -16.48
C PHE A 52 -54.36 15.16 -17.27
N VAL A 53 -54.53 13.86 -17.02
CA VAL A 53 -55.50 13.02 -17.75
C VAL A 53 -56.94 13.55 -17.70
N PRO A 54 -57.56 13.81 -16.54
CA PRO A 54 -58.94 14.33 -16.49
C PRO A 54 -59.09 15.70 -17.15
N ILE A 55 -58.06 16.55 -17.11
CA ILE A 55 -58.05 17.88 -17.75
C ILE A 55 -58.14 17.71 -19.28
N TYR A 56 -57.21 16.95 -19.86
CA TYR A 56 -57.21 16.74 -21.31
C TYR A 56 -58.38 15.87 -21.79
N TYR A 57 -58.87 14.97 -20.94
CA TYR A 57 -60.06 14.20 -21.25
C TYR A 57 -61.27 15.10 -21.43
N ASP A 58 -61.40 16.18 -20.66
CA ASP A 58 -62.50 17.14 -20.76
C ASP A 58 -62.32 18.08 -21.97
N ILE A 59 -61.08 18.56 -22.19
CA ILE A 59 -60.71 19.40 -23.35
C ILE A 59 -61.02 18.70 -24.68
N PHE A 60 -60.77 17.39 -24.79
CA PHE A 60 -61.01 16.62 -26.03
C PHE A 60 -62.39 15.94 -26.07
N SER A 61 -63.38 16.47 -25.36
CA SER A 61 -64.73 15.87 -25.28
C SER A 61 -65.40 15.67 -26.65
N SER A 62 -65.10 16.52 -27.64
CA SER A 62 -65.67 16.49 -29.00
C SER A 62 -64.86 15.72 -30.05
N ASP A 63 -63.73 15.11 -29.69
CA ASP A 63 -62.78 14.51 -30.63
C ASP A 63 -62.96 13.00 -30.84
N LYS A 64 -62.86 12.54 -32.09
CA LYS A 64 -62.92 11.10 -32.44
C LYS A 64 -61.75 10.26 -31.89
N ILE A 65 -60.60 10.89 -31.61
CA ILE A 65 -59.36 10.24 -31.12
C ILE A 65 -59.04 10.68 -29.68
N ARG A 66 -60.08 10.95 -28.88
CA ARG A 66 -60.02 11.52 -27.53
C ARG A 66 -59.03 10.81 -26.60
N ILE A 67 -59.07 9.48 -26.53
CA ILE A 67 -58.27 8.69 -25.58
C ILE A 67 -56.76 8.83 -25.87
N LEU A 68 -56.37 8.70 -27.14
CA LEU A 68 -54.97 8.78 -27.54
C LEU A 68 -54.43 10.21 -27.37
N LYS A 69 -55.19 11.25 -27.76
CA LYS A 69 -54.80 12.65 -27.53
C LYS A 69 -54.63 12.98 -26.05
N THR A 70 -55.55 12.49 -25.21
CA THR A 70 -55.50 12.67 -23.75
C THR A 70 -54.22 12.10 -23.17
N LEU A 71 -53.87 10.84 -23.51
CA LEU A 71 -52.66 10.20 -22.99
C LEU A 71 -51.38 10.90 -23.47
N LEU A 72 -51.28 11.20 -24.76
CA LEU A 72 -50.11 11.84 -25.34
C LEU A 72 -49.86 13.24 -24.74
N LEU A 73 -50.92 14.05 -24.61
CA LEU A 73 -50.77 15.41 -24.09
C LEU A 73 -50.60 15.46 -22.57
N SER A 74 -51.16 14.50 -21.82
CA SER A 74 -50.87 14.36 -20.38
C SER A 74 -49.40 14.04 -20.13
N VAL A 75 -48.82 13.15 -20.92
CA VAL A 75 -47.38 12.84 -20.87
C VAL A 75 -46.56 14.04 -21.33
N HIS A 76 -46.94 14.69 -22.43
CA HIS A 76 -46.23 15.87 -22.95
C HIS A 76 -46.18 17.02 -21.92
N ASN A 77 -47.29 17.34 -21.27
CA ASN A 77 -47.31 18.39 -20.24
C ASN A 77 -46.54 17.99 -18.98
N THR A 78 -46.52 16.70 -18.65
CA THR A 78 -45.63 16.19 -17.60
C THR A 78 -44.16 16.37 -17.97
N ILE A 79 -43.78 16.22 -19.24
CA ILE A 79 -42.41 16.50 -19.69
C ILE A 79 -42.10 18.00 -19.56
N ARG A 80 -43.02 18.89 -19.98
CA ARG A 80 -42.85 20.36 -19.81
C ARG A 80 -42.65 20.76 -18.35
N LEU A 81 -43.39 20.12 -17.44
CA LEU A 81 -43.24 20.29 -15.99
C LEU A 81 -41.81 20.01 -15.50
N PHE A 82 -41.18 18.93 -15.96
CA PHE A 82 -39.84 18.55 -15.54
C PHE A 82 -38.73 19.45 -16.12
N ILE A 83 -39.00 20.19 -17.20
CA ILE A 83 -38.06 21.10 -17.88
C ILE A 83 -38.24 22.56 -17.41
N VAL A 84 -39.12 22.80 -16.43
CA VAL A 84 -39.45 24.17 -15.93
C VAL A 84 -40.15 25.03 -16.99
N ASP A 85 -40.85 24.38 -17.92
CA ASP A 85 -41.67 25.02 -18.97
C ASP A 85 -43.18 24.71 -18.77
N GLY A 86 -43.55 24.24 -17.58
CA GLY A 86 -44.93 23.96 -17.22
C GLY A 86 -45.65 25.22 -16.72
N GLU A 87 -46.75 25.59 -17.36
CA GLU A 87 -47.63 26.67 -16.91
C GLU A 87 -48.65 26.14 -15.89
N PHE A 88 -48.72 26.76 -14.70
CA PHE A 88 -49.67 26.34 -13.66
C PHE A 88 -51.12 26.70 -14.02
N ASP A 89 -51.30 27.65 -14.94
CA ASP A 89 -52.61 28.15 -15.38
C ASP A 89 -53.51 27.03 -15.91
N ILE A 90 -52.92 26.00 -16.53
CA ILE A 90 -53.68 24.84 -17.02
C ILE A 90 -54.47 24.13 -15.90
N ILE A 91 -53.96 24.14 -14.67
CA ILE A 91 -54.63 23.57 -13.51
C ILE A 91 -55.72 24.51 -13.00
N THR A 92 -55.44 25.81 -12.89
CA THR A 92 -56.40 26.77 -12.34
C THR A 92 -57.57 27.08 -13.27
N GLU A 93 -57.37 26.95 -14.59
CA GLU A 93 -58.38 27.24 -15.60
C GLU A 93 -59.25 26.03 -15.96
N ASN A 94 -58.69 24.81 -15.95
CA ASN A 94 -59.39 23.63 -16.46
C ASN A 94 -59.88 22.66 -15.38
N VAL A 95 -59.61 22.93 -14.10
CA VAL A 95 -60.17 22.15 -12.98
C VAL A 95 -61.41 22.88 -12.44
N PRO A 96 -62.59 22.25 -12.45
CA PRO A 96 -63.81 22.88 -11.96
C PRO A 96 -63.74 23.28 -10.47
N ARG A 97 -64.05 24.54 -10.15
CA ARG A 97 -63.96 25.12 -8.80
C ARG A 97 -65.02 24.60 -7.83
N ASP A 98 -66.11 24.05 -8.35
CA ASP A 98 -67.20 23.42 -7.60
C ASP A 98 -66.88 21.98 -7.16
N LEU A 99 -65.74 21.42 -7.58
CA LEU A 99 -65.28 20.12 -7.11
C LEU A 99 -64.90 20.18 -5.62
N PRO A 100 -65.44 19.29 -4.76
CA PRO A 100 -65.05 19.22 -3.35
C PRO A 100 -63.56 18.92 -3.08
N ILE A 101 -62.83 18.50 -4.11
CA ILE A 101 -61.40 18.19 -4.05
C ILE A 101 -60.52 19.28 -4.69
N TYR A 102 -61.11 20.41 -5.12
CA TYR A 102 -60.40 21.45 -5.88
C TYR A 102 -59.14 21.94 -5.16
N GLU A 103 -59.27 22.32 -3.89
CA GLU A 103 -58.13 22.80 -3.08
C GLU A 103 -57.05 21.72 -2.90
N ALA A 104 -57.45 20.48 -2.61
CA ALA A 104 -56.51 19.38 -2.44
C ALA A 104 -55.78 19.03 -3.75
N TYR A 105 -56.49 19.13 -4.89
CA TYR A 105 -55.97 18.88 -6.22
C TYR A 105 -54.96 19.95 -6.65
N THR A 106 -55.27 21.23 -6.43
CA THR A 106 -54.39 22.35 -6.77
C THR A 106 -53.12 22.34 -5.90
N VAL A 107 -53.24 22.00 -4.61
CA VAL A 107 -52.08 21.84 -3.72
C VAL A 107 -51.15 20.71 -4.18
N LEU A 108 -51.70 19.53 -4.51
CA LEU A 108 -50.90 18.42 -5.02
C LEU A 108 -50.19 18.78 -6.33
N ALA A 109 -50.89 19.46 -7.24
CA ALA A 109 -50.29 19.97 -8.46
C ALA A 109 -49.15 20.95 -8.14
N ALA A 110 -49.36 21.94 -7.25
CA ALA A 110 -48.32 22.91 -6.88
C ALA A 110 -47.06 22.23 -6.30
N VAL A 111 -47.22 21.20 -5.45
CA VAL A 111 -46.10 20.41 -4.93
C VAL A 111 -45.33 19.73 -6.07
N LEU A 112 -46.01 19.14 -7.04
CA LEU A 112 -45.38 18.48 -8.19
C LEU A 112 -44.69 19.50 -9.12
N PHE A 113 -45.27 20.69 -9.31
CA PHE A 113 -44.68 21.79 -10.09
C PHE A 113 -43.37 22.32 -9.51
N VAL A 114 -43.16 22.21 -8.19
CA VAL A 114 -41.88 22.53 -7.55
C VAL A 114 -40.94 21.31 -7.51
N ALA A 115 -41.46 20.13 -7.18
CA ALA A 115 -40.66 18.93 -6.98
C ALA A 115 -40.06 18.40 -8.29
N ALA A 116 -40.81 18.38 -9.39
CA ALA A 116 -40.34 17.84 -10.67
C ALA A 116 -39.09 18.57 -11.23
N PRO A 117 -39.06 19.92 -11.32
CA PRO A 117 -37.83 20.67 -11.63
C PRO A 117 -36.62 20.35 -10.75
N LEU A 118 -36.81 20.26 -9.43
CA LEU A 118 -35.73 19.97 -8.48
C LEU A 118 -35.14 18.57 -8.69
N LEU A 119 -35.99 17.60 -9.05
CA LEU A 119 -35.54 16.24 -9.39
C LEU A 119 -34.73 16.24 -10.69
N THR A 120 -35.15 16.96 -11.72
CA THR A 120 -34.35 17.09 -12.96
C THR A 120 -33.01 17.76 -12.68
N PHE A 121 -33.00 18.84 -11.88
CA PHE A 121 -31.77 19.54 -11.50
C PHE A 121 -30.80 18.62 -10.74
N GLY A 122 -31.30 17.76 -9.85
CA GLY A 122 -30.47 16.78 -9.15
C GLY A 122 -29.75 15.80 -10.08
N ILE A 123 -30.43 15.33 -11.14
CA ILE A 123 -29.83 14.46 -12.18
C ILE A 123 -28.78 15.22 -12.96
N VAL A 124 -29.11 16.43 -13.43
CA VAL A 124 -28.21 17.27 -14.23
C VAL A 124 -26.96 17.66 -13.44
N ALA A 125 -27.11 18.11 -12.20
CA ALA A 125 -25.99 18.42 -11.30
C ALA A 125 -25.07 17.22 -11.05
N SER A 126 -25.59 15.99 -11.10
CA SER A 126 -24.78 14.78 -10.96
C SER A 126 -23.80 14.57 -12.13
N PHE A 127 -24.15 14.98 -13.35
CA PHE A 127 -23.26 14.93 -14.51
C PHE A 127 -22.10 15.95 -14.42
N PHE A 128 -22.32 17.08 -13.73
CA PHE A 128 -21.29 18.11 -13.55
C PHE A 128 -20.26 17.79 -12.46
N LYS A 129 -20.45 16.75 -11.64
CA LYS A 129 -19.47 16.39 -10.59
C LYS A 129 -18.08 16.13 -11.15
N ASN A 130 -17.98 15.45 -12.29
CA ASN A 130 -16.69 15.20 -12.95
C ASN A 130 -16.09 16.51 -13.52
N VAL A 131 -16.93 17.44 -13.98
CA VAL A 131 -16.49 18.76 -14.48
C VAL A 131 -15.85 19.57 -13.35
N PHE A 132 -16.45 19.59 -12.15
CA PHE A 132 -15.88 20.28 -11.00
C PHE A 132 -14.54 19.68 -10.54
N ALA A 133 -14.38 18.36 -10.63
CA ALA A 133 -13.12 17.68 -10.34
C ALA A 133 -12.01 18.15 -11.30
N TYR A 134 -12.26 18.11 -12.61
CA TYR A 134 -11.32 18.62 -13.62
C TYR A 134 -11.04 20.11 -13.46
N GLN A 135 -12.06 20.93 -13.18
CA GLN A 135 -11.90 22.37 -12.94
C GLN A 135 -10.94 22.62 -11.78
N LYS A 136 -11.09 21.89 -10.66
CA LYS A 136 -10.19 22.01 -9.50
C LYS A 136 -8.75 21.65 -9.85
N LEU A 137 -8.52 20.63 -10.67
CA LEU A 137 -7.17 20.27 -11.12
C LEU A 137 -6.56 21.33 -12.05
N ILE A 138 -7.35 21.87 -12.99
CA ILE A 138 -6.88 22.89 -13.93
C ILE A 138 -6.51 24.19 -13.21
N VAL A 139 -7.33 24.63 -12.24
CA VAL A 139 -7.04 25.82 -11.42
C VAL A 139 -5.75 25.63 -10.61
N ASN A 140 -5.48 24.40 -10.15
CA ASN A 140 -4.30 24.06 -9.37
C ASN A 140 -3.16 23.46 -10.21
N ARG A 141 -3.11 23.72 -11.53
CA ARG A 141 -2.09 23.15 -12.45
C ARG A 141 -0.63 23.47 -12.11
N ASN A 142 -0.39 24.48 -11.27
CA ASN A 142 0.94 24.94 -10.83
C ASN A 142 1.26 24.52 -9.38
N SER A 143 0.52 23.54 -8.84
CA SER A 143 0.79 22.90 -7.55
C SER A 143 1.48 21.55 -7.77
N GLN A 144 2.14 21.02 -6.72
CA GLN A 144 2.58 19.62 -6.73
C GLN A 144 1.34 18.72 -6.63
N MET A 145 1.30 17.68 -7.45
CA MET A 145 0.16 16.77 -7.53
C MET A 145 0.60 15.33 -7.26
N TYR A 146 -0.15 14.64 -6.41
CA TYR A 146 0.04 13.23 -6.08
C TYR A 146 -1.22 12.48 -6.50
N VAL A 147 -1.07 11.55 -7.43
CA VAL A 147 -2.15 10.76 -8.02
C VAL A 147 -1.99 9.32 -7.58
N PHE A 148 -2.94 8.83 -6.80
CA PHE A 148 -3.01 7.47 -6.30
C PHE A 148 -3.93 6.63 -7.20
N SER A 149 -3.46 5.45 -7.60
CA SER A 149 -4.22 4.55 -8.49
C SER A 149 -5.52 4.03 -7.89
N GLU A 150 -5.59 3.91 -6.57
CA GLU A 150 -6.73 3.38 -5.84
C GLU A 150 -6.90 4.12 -4.51
N LEU A 151 -8.16 4.29 -4.05
CA LEU A 151 -8.45 4.68 -2.68
C LEU A 151 -8.57 3.44 -1.78
N ASN A 152 -7.53 3.19 -1.00
CA ASN A 152 -7.49 2.16 0.04
C ASN A 152 -6.85 2.73 1.32
N GLU A 153 -6.75 1.91 2.36
CA GLU A 153 -6.17 2.34 3.64
C GLU A 153 -4.73 2.84 3.49
N LYS A 154 -3.89 2.10 2.76
CA LYS A 154 -2.46 2.41 2.55
C LYS A 154 -2.30 3.76 1.86
N SER A 155 -3.02 3.97 0.75
CA SER A 155 -2.97 5.20 -0.04
C SER A 155 -3.50 6.40 0.74
N LEU A 156 -4.56 6.22 1.54
CA LEU A 156 -5.11 7.27 2.39
C LEU A 156 -4.17 7.66 3.54
N ILE A 157 -3.47 6.69 4.16
CA ILE A 157 -2.46 6.96 5.20
C ILE A 157 -1.34 7.83 4.64
N LEU A 158 -0.77 7.46 3.48
CA LEU A 158 0.28 8.22 2.83
C LEU A 158 -0.19 9.63 2.43
N ALA A 159 -1.38 9.74 1.85
CA ALA A 159 -1.97 11.02 1.47
C ALA A 159 -2.17 11.96 2.68
N LYS A 160 -2.66 11.42 3.80
CA LYS A 160 -2.81 12.17 5.06
C LYS A 160 -1.46 12.67 5.56
N ASP A 161 -0.40 11.87 5.45
CA ASP A 161 0.94 12.28 5.87
C ASP A 161 1.53 13.37 4.96
N LEU A 162 1.40 13.22 3.64
CA LEU A 162 1.83 14.21 2.65
C LEU A 162 1.15 15.58 2.83
N CYS A 163 -0.10 15.61 3.26
CA CYS A 163 -0.83 16.87 3.52
C CYS A 163 -0.41 17.55 4.83
N LYS A 164 0.15 16.81 5.81
CA LYS A 164 0.64 17.42 7.06
C LYS A 164 1.87 18.27 6.83
N SER A 165 2.80 17.78 6.01
CA SER A 165 4.03 18.49 5.68
C SER A 165 3.79 19.68 4.74
N ASN A 166 2.84 19.58 3.81
CA ASN A 166 2.47 20.70 2.94
C ASN A 166 1.02 20.66 2.46
N LYS A 167 0.19 21.56 3.02
CA LYS A 167 -1.25 21.70 2.69
C LYS A 167 -1.54 22.20 1.28
N LYS A 168 -0.55 22.70 0.52
CA LYS A 168 -0.74 23.18 -0.86
C LYS A 168 -0.71 22.06 -1.91
N ARG A 169 -0.37 20.84 -1.51
CA ARG A 169 -0.33 19.67 -2.38
C ARG A 169 -1.74 19.25 -2.79
N ILE A 170 -1.88 18.85 -4.05
CA ILE A 170 -3.14 18.31 -4.57
C ILE A 170 -3.08 16.79 -4.51
N ILE A 171 -4.03 16.20 -3.80
CA ILE A 171 -4.20 14.75 -3.72
C ILE A 171 -5.32 14.34 -4.67
N VAL A 172 -5.04 13.34 -5.49
CA VAL A 172 -5.99 12.75 -6.42
C VAL A 172 -6.06 11.25 -6.16
N PHE A 173 -7.26 10.71 -5.99
CA PHE A 173 -7.52 9.28 -5.95
C PHE A 173 -8.30 8.86 -7.19
N THR A 174 -7.92 7.74 -7.78
CA THR A 174 -8.61 7.12 -8.91
C THR A 174 -9.26 5.81 -8.47
N ASP A 175 -10.06 5.22 -9.36
CA ASP A 175 -10.83 3.99 -9.08
C ASP A 175 -11.72 4.06 -7.81
N VAL A 176 -12.28 5.24 -7.53
CA VAL A 176 -13.08 5.48 -6.33
C VAL A 176 -14.54 5.12 -6.60
N PHE A 177 -14.92 3.90 -6.20
CA PHE A 177 -16.32 3.48 -6.18
C PHE A 177 -16.89 3.56 -4.76
N GLU A 178 -18.05 4.20 -4.60
CA GLU A 178 -18.84 4.11 -3.38
C GLU A 178 -19.47 2.70 -3.32
N ARG A 179 -18.73 1.71 -2.81
CA ARG A 179 -19.26 0.34 -2.57
C ARG A 179 -20.08 0.36 -1.27
N ASN A 180 -21.05 -0.55 -1.14
CA ASN A 180 -21.95 -0.65 0.03
C ASN A 180 -21.27 -1.23 1.29
N GLU A 181 -19.95 -1.14 1.39
CA GLU A 181 -19.16 -1.60 2.52
C GLU A 181 -18.86 -0.38 3.41
N GLU A 182 -19.06 -0.53 4.71
CA GLU A 182 -18.88 0.53 5.71
C GLU A 182 -17.46 1.13 5.65
N GLU A 183 -16.44 0.27 5.52
CA GLU A 183 -15.03 0.66 5.36
C GLU A 183 -14.82 1.56 4.13
N ASN A 184 -15.46 1.25 3.00
CA ASN A 184 -15.34 2.07 1.80
C ASN A 184 -15.96 3.47 2.01
N TYR A 185 -17.09 3.54 2.71
CA TYR A 185 -17.71 4.82 3.05
C TYR A 185 -16.78 5.69 3.92
N GLU A 186 -16.14 5.10 4.94
CA GLU A 186 -15.19 5.80 5.81
C GLU A 186 -13.95 6.32 5.05
N LEU A 187 -13.43 5.53 4.10
CA LEU A 187 -12.33 5.91 3.23
C LEU A 187 -12.72 7.11 2.36
N VAL A 188 -13.89 7.05 1.71
CA VAL A 188 -14.40 8.14 0.85
C VAL A 188 -14.66 9.41 1.66
N GLU A 189 -15.24 9.29 2.85
CA GLU A 189 -15.46 10.45 3.73
C GLU A 189 -14.13 11.07 4.19
N SER A 190 -13.15 10.23 4.54
CA SER A 190 -11.81 10.68 4.89
C SER A 190 -11.10 11.39 3.73
N ALA A 191 -11.22 10.89 2.51
CA ALA A 191 -10.67 11.53 1.32
C ALA A 191 -11.34 12.89 1.05
N LYS A 192 -12.66 12.98 1.23
CA LYS A 192 -13.42 14.24 1.14
C LYS A 192 -12.94 15.25 2.21
N LYS A 193 -12.74 14.82 3.46
CA LYS A 193 -12.19 15.66 4.55
C LYS A 193 -10.78 16.16 4.27
N LEU A 194 -9.96 15.38 3.56
CA LEU A 194 -8.63 15.79 3.11
C LEU A 194 -8.68 16.85 2.00
N GLY A 195 -9.85 17.07 1.40
CA GLY A 195 -10.00 17.90 0.21
C GLY A 195 -9.41 17.25 -1.04
N ALA A 196 -9.30 15.91 -1.08
CA ALA A 196 -8.82 15.18 -2.24
C ALA A 196 -9.80 15.27 -3.42
N VAL A 197 -9.28 15.06 -4.63
CA VAL A 197 -10.09 14.90 -5.84
C VAL A 197 -10.25 13.41 -6.10
N CYS A 198 -11.49 12.92 -6.20
CA CYS A 198 -11.75 11.50 -6.42
C CYS A 198 -12.38 11.29 -7.80
N PHE A 199 -11.82 10.36 -8.58
CA PHE A 199 -12.37 9.93 -9.87
C PHE A 199 -12.86 8.49 -9.78
N LYS A 200 -13.91 8.17 -10.53
CA LYS A 200 -14.41 6.79 -10.66
C LYS A 200 -13.61 5.99 -11.69
N GLU A 201 -12.97 6.71 -12.61
CA GLU A 201 -12.17 6.15 -13.67
C GLU A 201 -10.80 5.73 -13.15
N ASP A 202 -10.25 4.71 -13.82
CA ASP A 202 -8.87 4.27 -13.65
C ASP A 202 -7.86 5.37 -13.99
N ILE A 203 -6.70 5.35 -13.34
CA ILE A 203 -5.60 6.30 -13.54
C ILE A 203 -5.17 6.46 -15.00
N SER A 204 -5.25 5.38 -15.78
CA SER A 204 -4.93 5.33 -17.22
C SER A 204 -5.90 6.16 -18.09
N LYS A 205 -7.12 6.40 -17.61
CA LYS A 205 -8.15 7.13 -18.37
C LYS A 205 -8.14 8.63 -18.10
N ILE A 206 -7.43 9.08 -17.06
CA ILE A 206 -7.42 10.48 -16.64
C ILE A 206 -6.25 11.19 -17.31
N ASN A 207 -6.55 12.23 -18.07
CA ASN A 207 -5.54 13.03 -18.75
C ASN A 207 -5.05 14.16 -17.85
N PHE A 208 -3.84 14.03 -17.31
CA PHE A 208 -3.14 15.07 -16.54
C PHE A 208 -2.30 15.99 -17.45
N GLY A 209 -2.59 16.03 -18.75
CA GLY A 209 -1.88 16.83 -19.75
C GLY A 209 -1.90 18.33 -19.52
N PHE A 210 -2.89 18.83 -18.79
CA PHE A 210 -3.00 20.23 -18.40
C PHE A 210 -2.04 20.64 -17.27
N HIS A 211 -1.43 19.68 -16.56
CA HIS A 211 -0.51 19.95 -15.47
C HIS A 211 0.74 20.66 -16.00
N SER A 212 1.18 21.70 -15.29
CA SER A 212 2.39 22.44 -15.62
C SER A 212 3.64 21.57 -15.53
N GLY A 213 4.45 21.51 -16.58
CA GLY A 213 5.73 20.80 -16.56
C GLY A 213 6.78 21.41 -15.63
N LYS A 214 6.52 22.56 -15.00
CA LYS A 214 7.42 23.18 -14.01
C LYS A 214 7.26 22.62 -12.59
N LYS A 215 6.21 21.82 -12.36
CA LYS A 215 5.86 21.28 -11.05
C LYS A 215 5.77 19.78 -11.13
N GLU A 216 6.04 19.15 -10.01
CA GLU A 216 6.13 17.70 -9.93
C GLU A 216 4.74 17.06 -9.96
N LEU A 217 4.60 16.06 -10.82
CA LEU A 217 3.46 15.16 -10.90
C LEU A 217 3.92 13.76 -10.48
N VAL A 218 3.40 13.28 -9.37
CA VAL A 218 3.77 12.01 -8.76
C VAL A 218 2.62 11.02 -8.91
N PHE A 219 2.87 9.91 -9.58
CA PHE A 219 1.97 8.77 -9.65
C PHE A 219 2.36 7.72 -8.62
N LEU A 220 1.37 7.24 -7.86
CA LEU A 220 1.50 6.25 -6.80
C LEU A 220 0.58 5.07 -7.14
N ILE A 221 1.15 4.02 -7.70
CA ILE A 221 0.43 2.80 -8.03
C ILE A 221 0.46 1.89 -6.80
N MET A 222 -0.65 1.88 -6.07
CA MET A 222 -0.80 1.30 -4.74
C MET A 222 -2.05 0.41 -4.63
N GLY A 223 -2.43 -0.25 -5.72
CA GLY A 223 -3.58 -1.14 -5.71
C GLY A 223 -3.28 -2.48 -5.06
N ASN A 224 -4.33 -3.22 -4.69
CA ASN A 224 -4.17 -4.56 -4.11
C ASN A 224 -3.88 -5.65 -5.17
N ASP A 225 -4.20 -5.40 -6.45
CA ASP A 225 -3.92 -6.30 -7.57
C ASP A 225 -2.62 -5.91 -8.28
N ASP A 226 -1.59 -6.74 -8.12
CA ASP A 226 -0.28 -6.54 -8.73
C ASP A 226 -0.32 -6.54 -10.28
N SER A 227 -1.24 -7.27 -10.90
CA SER A 227 -1.37 -7.33 -12.37
C SER A 227 -1.97 -6.04 -12.92
N GLU A 228 -2.97 -5.50 -12.21
CA GLU A 228 -3.56 -4.20 -12.53
C GLU A 228 -2.54 -3.08 -12.31
N ASN A 229 -1.81 -3.10 -11.20
CA ASN A 229 -0.73 -2.16 -10.91
C ASN A 229 0.30 -2.12 -12.05
N ILE A 230 0.71 -3.27 -12.59
CA ILE A 230 1.63 -3.34 -13.73
C ILE A 230 1.02 -2.69 -14.97
N THR A 231 -0.23 -2.99 -15.28
CA THR A 231 -0.94 -2.45 -16.45
C THR A 231 -1.06 -0.93 -16.38
N GLN A 232 -1.47 -0.41 -15.22
CA GLN A 232 -1.55 1.02 -14.95
C GLN A 232 -0.17 1.69 -15.05
N SER A 233 0.87 1.06 -14.52
CA SER A 233 2.25 1.57 -14.59
C SER A 233 2.74 1.72 -16.04
N ILE A 234 2.51 0.71 -16.88
CA ILE A 234 2.84 0.75 -18.31
C ILE A 234 2.07 1.87 -19.01
N SER A 235 0.78 2.03 -18.69
CA SER A 235 -0.06 3.09 -19.27
C SER A 235 0.46 4.49 -18.91
N VAL A 236 0.84 4.70 -17.65
CA VAL A 236 1.45 5.96 -17.20
C VAL A 236 2.78 6.20 -17.91
N ILE A 237 3.67 5.21 -17.98
CA ILE A 237 4.95 5.35 -18.68
C ILE A 237 4.73 5.78 -20.14
N ASN A 238 3.88 5.06 -20.87
CA ASN A 238 3.62 5.36 -22.28
C ASN A 238 3.01 6.74 -22.50
N SER A 239 2.12 7.19 -21.60
CA SER A 239 1.43 8.47 -21.71
C SER A 239 2.31 9.67 -21.36
N TYR A 240 3.36 9.46 -20.56
CA TYR A 240 4.09 10.55 -19.92
C TYR A 240 5.61 10.54 -20.14
N LYS A 241 6.20 9.52 -20.81
CA LYS A 241 7.66 9.36 -20.97
C LYS A 241 8.42 10.55 -21.56
N GLY A 242 7.75 11.40 -22.34
CA GLY A 242 8.34 12.61 -22.93
C GLY A 242 8.32 13.85 -22.04
N LYS A 243 7.72 13.79 -20.85
CA LYS A 243 7.52 14.96 -19.98
C LYS A 243 8.50 14.95 -18.81
N ASP A 244 9.00 16.14 -18.49
CA ASP A 244 9.86 16.38 -17.32
C ASP A 244 9.05 16.43 -16.02
N ASN A 245 9.74 16.26 -14.88
CA ASN A 245 9.17 16.36 -13.52
C ASN A 245 8.04 15.37 -13.21
N ILE A 246 8.11 14.17 -13.78
CA ILE A 246 7.19 13.07 -13.49
C ILE A 246 7.90 11.98 -12.70
N ARG A 247 7.29 11.56 -11.59
CA ARG A 247 7.73 10.41 -10.81
C ARG A 247 6.63 9.36 -10.78
N LEU A 248 7.04 8.10 -10.85
CA LEU A 248 6.16 6.95 -10.77
C LEU A 248 6.67 6.00 -9.69
N TYR A 249 5.86 5.78 -8.67
CA TYR A 249 6.12 4.85 -7.57
C TYR A 249 5.19 3.66 -7.71
N ILE A 250 5.76 2.46 -7.73
CA ILE A 250 5.03 1.20 -7.97
C ILE A 250 5.22 0.32 -6.75
N PHE A 251 4.17 0.14 -5.96
CA PHE A 251 4.17 -0.75 -4.80
C PHE A 251 3.83 -2.14 -5.30
N SER A 252 4.81 -3.04 -5.30
CA SER A 252 4.65 -4.39 -5.82
C SER A 252 5.78 -5.30 -5.37
N GLN A 253 5.41 -6.56 -5.15
CA GLN A 253 6.34 -7.63 -4.77
C GLN A 253 6.61 -8.59 -5.93
N SER A 254 5.73 -8.64 -6.95
CA SER A 254 5.84 -9.59 -8.06
C SER A 254 7.15 -9.46 -8.85
N GLU A 255 7.71 -10.58 -9.30
CA GLU A 255 8.84 -10.56 -10.25
C GLU A 255 8.44 -9.93 -11.60
N GLN A 256 7.14 -9.99 -11.96
CA GLN A 256 6.62 -9.38 -13.18
C GLN A 256 6.85 -7.85 -13.18
N SER A 257 6.51 -7.16 -12.09
CA SER A 257 6.72 -5.71 -11.99
C SER A 257 8.21 -5.34 -12.04
N LYS A 258 9.09 -6.15 -11.44
CA LYS A 258 10.55 -5.97 -11.56
C LYS A 258 11.02 -6.03 -13.01
N LEU A 259 10.59 -7.05 -13.75
CA LEU A 259 10.96 -7.22 -15.16
C LEU A 259 10.45 -6.06 -16.03
N VAL A 260 9.20 -5.65 -15.83
CA VAL A 260 8.59 -4.52 -16.56
C VAL A 260 9.38 -3.24 -16.36
N ILE A 261 9.77 -2.91 -15.12
CA ILE A 261 10.53 -1.69 -14.83
C ILE A 261 11.93 -1.75 -15.44
N SER A 262 12.61 -2.90 -15.35
CA SER A 262 13.95 -3.06 -15.91
C SER A 262 13.97 -3.02 -17.46
N GLY A 263 12.89 -3.48 -18.10
CA GLY A 263 12.76 -3.56 -19.56
C GLY A 263 12.12 -2.35 -20.22
N ALA A 264 11.36 -1.53 -19.48
CA ALA A 264 10.61 -0.40 -20.05
C ALA A 264 11.51 0.79 -20.40
N ASP A 265 11.27 1.40 -21.56
CA ASP A 265 11.75 2.73 -21.89
C ASP A 265 10.92 3.77 -21.13
N CYS A 266 11.46 4.22 -19.98
CA CYS A 266 10.82 5.18 -19.11
C CYS A 266 10.98 6.63 -19.60
N GLY A 267 11.77 6.88 -20.65
CA GLY A 267 12.12 8.21 -21.12
C GLY A 267 12.64 9.08 -19.97
N LYS A 268 11.97 10.20 -19.71
CA LYS A 268 12.32 11.14 -18.65
C LYS A 268 11.63 10.89 -17.30
N ILE A 269 10.77 9.87 -17.21
CA ILE A 269 10.07 9.56 -15.96
C ILE A 269 11.05 8.91 -14.99
N LYS A 270 11.08 9.39 -13.74
CA LYS A 270 11.76 8.69 -12.65
C LYS A 270 10.85 7.59 -12.10
N VAL A 271 11.21 6.34 -12.33
CA VAL A 271 10.43 5.17 -11.87
C VAL A 271 11.09 4.54 -10.65
N ARG A 272 10.28 4.26 -9.62
CA ARG A 272 10.71 3.64 -8.36
C ARG A 272 9.78 2.49 -8.00
N ARG A 273 10.31 1.26 -7.95
CA ARG A 273 9.61 0.12 -7.35
C ARG A 273 9.79 0.10 -5.84
N ILE A 274 8.73 -0.13 -5.09
CA ILE A 274 8.78 -0.32 -3.64
C ILE A 274 8.34 -1.74 -3.32
N ASN A 275 9.30 -2.54 -2.83
CA ASN A 275 9.04 -3.82 -2.18
C ASN A 275 8.95 -3.56 -0.67
N GLU A 276 7.77 -3.75 -0.10
CA GLU A 276 7.43 -3.31 1.26
C GLU A 276 8.20 -4.13 2.32
N GLU A 277 8.37 -5.43 2.06
CA GLU A 277 9.05 -6.37 2.94
C GLU A 277 10.53 -6.04 3.07
N LYS A 278 11.21 -5.92 1.92
CA LYS A 278 12.62 -5.53 1.88
C LYS A 278 12.81 -4.15 2.51
N ALA A 279 11.94 -3.20 2.19
CA ALA A 279 12.03 -1.85 2.75
C ALA A 279 11.90 -1.85 4.28
N LEU A 280 10.99 -2.64 4.86
CA LEU A 280 10.87 -2.76 6.31
C LEU A 280 12.13 -3.37 6.94
N ILE A 281 12.63 -4.48 6.40
CA ILE A 281 13.80 -5.17 6.95
C ILE A 281 15.05 -4.28 6.84
N PHE A 282 15.28 -3.66 5.67
CA PHE A 282 16.39 -2.73 5.47
C PHE A 282 16.33 -1.55 6.44
N ARG A 283 15.14 -0.94 6.64
CA ARG A 283 14.97 0.16 7.59
C ARG A 283 15.25 -0.30 9.02
N THR A 284 14.72 -1.45 9.41
CA THR A 284 14.90 -2.01 10.75
C THR A 284 16.38 -2.22 11.06
N LEU A 285 17.12 -2.85 10.14
CA LEU A 285 18.56 -3.08 10.28
C LEU A 285 19.37 -1.78 10.19
N PHE A 286 18.96 -0.83 9.36
CA PHE A 286 19.64 0.46 9.25
C PHE A 286 19.48 1.29 10.53
N ASP A 287 18.25 1.43 11.04
CA ASP A 287 17.94 2.34 12.15
C ASP A 287 18.25 1.72 13.51
N ASN A 288 17.96 0.42 13.70
CA ASN A 288 18.03 -0.26 14.99
C ASN A 288 19.02 -1.43 15.04
N GLY A 289 19.73 -1.73 13.94
CA GLY A 289 20.59 -2.91 13.84
C GLY A 289 21.75 -2.96 14.84
N GLY A 290 22.19 -1.83 15.39
CA GLY A 290 23.21 -1.79 16.46
C GLY A 290 22.84 -2.63 17.68
N ARG A 291 21.54 -2.72 18.00
CA ARG A 291 21.03 -3.51 19.13
C ARG A 291 21.32 -5.00 18.99
N ILE A 292 21.42 -5.51 17.77
CA ILE A 292 21.77 -6.91 17.49
C ILE A 292 23.20 -7.19 17.98
N PHE A 293 24.14 -6.29 17.68
CA PHE A 293 25.53 -6.40 18.13
C PHE A 293 25.69 -6.15 19.63
N ASP A 294 24.92 -5.22 20.21
CA ASP A 294 24.94 -4.95 21.66
C ASP A 294 24.50 -6.17 22.48
N SER A 295 23.55 -6.94 21.94
CA SER A 295 23.00 -8.13 22.60
C SER A 295 23.85 -9.39 22.45
N ALA A 296 24.95 -9.34 21.68
CA ALA A 296 25.78 -10.50 21.38
C ALA A 296 26.45 -11.07 22.64
N LEU A 297 26.50 -12.39 22.75
CA LEU A 297 27.04 -13.10 23.92
C LEU A 297 28.56 -13.26 23.84
N CYS A 298 29.24 -13.00 24.95
CA CYS A 298 30.64 -13.37 25.12
C CYS A 298 30.68 -14.73 25.82
N MET A 299 31.06 -15.80 25.10
CA MET A 299 31.23 -17.13 25.71
C MET A 299 32.62 -17.26 26.30
N GLU A 300 32.74 -17.90 27.47
CA GLU A 300 34.04 -18.14 28.09
C GLU A 300 34.94 -18.98 27.17
N GLY A 301 36.14 -18.48 26.89
CA GLY A 301 37.12 -19.15 26.04
C GLY A 301 36.95 -18.91 24.52
N GLU A 302 35.88 -18.24 24.09
CA GLU A 302 35.75 -17.78 22.70
C GLU A 302 36.24 -16.34 22.53
N GLN A 303 37.00 -16.09 21.46
CA GLN A 303 37.42 -14.73 21.09
C GLN A 303 36.29 -13.93 20.42
N ASP A 304 35.40 -14.61 19.71
CA ASP A 304 34.30 -13.99 18.98
C ASP A 304 33.02 -13.97 19.82
N LYS A 305 32.24 -12.90 19.68
CA LYS A 305 30.90 -12.77 20.26
C LYS A 305 29.88 -13.53 19.42
N ILE A 306 28.91 -14.14 20.07
CA ILE A 306 27.87 -14.93 19.41
C ILE A 306 26.59 -14.10 19.26
N ILE A 307 26.14 -13.94 18.02
CA ILE A 307 24.78 -13.48 17.69
C ILE A 307 23.94 -14.72 17.41
N SER A 308 23.09 -15.08 18.35
CA SER A 308 22.07 -16.13 18.17
C SER A 308 20.74 -15.46 17.84
N ALA A 309 20.32 -15.51 16.58
CA ALA A 309 19.08 -14.95 16.09
C ALA A 309 17.99 -16.03 15.99
N MET A 310 16.78 -15.69 16.40
CA MET A 310 15.58 -16.49 16.11
C MET A 310 14.66 -15.73 15.16
N VAL A 311 14.12 -16.42 14.15
CA VAL A 311 13.13 -15.85 13.24
C VAL A 311 11.88 -16.72 13.28
N LEU A 312 10.79 -16.19 13.83
CA LEU A 312 9.51 -16.89 13.92
C LEU A 312 8.59 -16.51 12.76
N GLY A 313 8.28 -17.48 11.91
CA GLY A 313 7.53 -17.33 10.67
C GLY A 313 8.44 -16.90 9.53
N THR A 314 8.64 -17.80 8.58
CA THR A 314 9.43 -17.64 7.35
C THR A 314 8.57 -17.24 6.15
N GLY A 315 7.52 -16.47 6.42
CA GLY A 315 6.77 -15.74 5.38
C GLY A 315 7.64 -14.66 4.71
N ALA A 316 7.02 -13.67 4.08
CA ALA A 316 7.76 -12.69 3.28
C ALA A 316 8.78 -11.88 4.11
N TYR A 317 8.38 -11.34 5.28
CA TYR A 317 9.28 -10.63 6.19
C TYR A 317 10.36 -11.52 6.81
N GLY A 318 10.00 -12.70 7.32
CA GLY A 318 10.95 -13.60 7.96
C GLY A 318 12.00 -14.16 6.99
N THR A 319 11.59 -14.52 5.76
CA THR A 319 12.52 -14.93 4.71
C THR A 319 13.51 -13.82 4.39
N GLU A 320 13.04 -12.57 4.22
CA GLU A 320 13.94 -11.44 4.01
C GLU A 320 14.85 -11.21 5.22
N MET A 321 14.36 -11.30 6.47
CA MET A 321 15.24 -11.19 7.64
C MET A 321 16.35 -12.24 7.67
N VAL A 322 16.05 -13.52 7.45
CA VAL A 322 17.07 -14.59 7.42
C VAL A 322 18.13 -14.30 6.36
N LYS A 323 17.70 -13.92 5.14
CA LYS A 323 18.61 -13.50 4.05
C LYS A 323 19.47 -12.30 4.43
N ASN A 324 18.90 -11.35 5.17
CA ASN A 324 19.59 -10.12 5.50
C ASN A 324 20.58 -10.30 6.64
N LEU A 325 20.24 -11.08 7.68
CA LEU A 325 21.14 -11.40 8.79
C LEU A 325 22.43 -12.05 8.30
N SER A 326 22.36 -12.94 7.29
CA SER A 326 23.54 -13.66 6.79
C SER A 326 24.65 -12.74 6.30
N TRP A 327 24.34 -11.61 5.68
CA TRP A 327 25.34 -10.63 5.25
C TRP A 327 25.49 -9.46 6.23
N PHE A 328 24.44 -9.10 6.96
CA PHE A 328 24.45 -8.00 7.91
C PHE A 328 25.42 -8.24 9.07
N CYS A 329 25.44 -9.47 9.60
CA CYS A 329 26.27 -9.83 10.74
C CYS A 329 27.71 -10.22 10.36
N GLN A 330 28.13 -10.09 9.10
CA GLN A 330 29.52 -10.35 8.68
C GLN A 330 30.44 -9.27 9.24
N MET A 331 30.90 -9.45 10.48
CA MET A 331 31.65 -8.45 11.23
C MET A 331 32.79 -9.13 12.00
N SER A 332 33.97 -8.52 12.03
CA SER A 332 35.11 -9.08 12.76
C SER A 332 34.80 -9.19 14.25
N GLY A 333 35.12 -10.34 14.85
CA GLY A 333 34.82 -10.60 16.26
C GLY A 333 33.41 -11.09 16.54
N TYR A 334 32.64 -11.49 15.51
CA TYR A 334 31.27 -11.98 15.66
C TYR A 334 31.02 -13.27 14.87
N LYS A 335 30.22 -14.17 15.44
CA LYS A 335 29.67 -15.37 14.78
C LYS A 335 28.15 -15.30 14.76
N LEU A 336 27.55 -15.66 13.63
CA LEU A 336 26.10 -15.68 13.45
C LEU A 336 25.54 -17.10 13.51
N PHE A 337 24.50 -17.28 14.32
CA PHE A 337 23.61 -18.44 14.31
C PHE A 337 22.18 -17.97 14.10
N VAL A 338 21.45 -18.55 13.15
CA VAL A 338 20.05 -18.22 12.85
C VAL A 338 19.21 -19.47 12.98
N ASN A 339 18.22 -19.43 13.86
CA ASN A 339 17.23 -20.49 14.03
C ASN A 339 15.88 -20.00 13.50
N ALA A 340 15.47 -20.50 12.34
CA ALA A 340 14.23 -20.12 11.68
C ALA A 340 13.13 -21.14 11.96
N PHE A 341 11.98 -20.70 12.47
CA PHE A 341 10.85 -21.56 12.83
C PHE A 341 9.67 -21.27 11.93
N ASP A 342 9.02 -22.31 11.41
CA ASP A 342 7.80 -22.18 10.64
C ASP A 342 6.89 -23.40 10.79
N LYS A 343 5.58 -23.14 10.75
CA LYS A 343 4.56 -24.19 10.75
C LYS A 343 4.48 -24.92 9.41
N ALA A 344 4.95 -24.30 8.33
CA ALA A 344 4.95 -24.89 6.99
C ALA A 344 5.99 -26.02 6.88
N PRO A 345 5.60 -27.21 6.39
CA PRO A 345 6.49 -28.37 6.31
C PRO A 345 7.63 -28.21 5.32
N ASN A 346 7.44 -27.37 4.31
CA ASN A 346 8.42 -27.15 3.25
C ASN A 346 9.21 -25.85 3.44
N SER A 347 9.24 -25.26 4.63
CA SER A 347 9.88 -23.95 4.85
C SER A 347 11.37 -23.95 4.49
N GLU A 348 12.13 -24.93 4.98
CA GLU A 348 13.55 -25.11 4.66
C GLU A 348 13.76 -25.35 3.16
N SER A 349 13.00 -26.27 2.58
CA SER A 349 13.09 -26.62 1.14
C SER A 349 12.81 -25.41 0.24
N ARG A 350 11.79 -24.61 0.58
CA ARG A 350 11.49 -23.35 -0.11
C ARG A 350 12.63 -22.36 0.00
N PHE A 351 13.19 -22.19 1.19
CA PHE A 351 14.33 -21.29 1.39
C PHE A 351 15.56 -21.75 0.61
N LYS A 352 15.88 -23.05 0.66
CA LYS A 352 16.97 -23.67 -0.09
C LYS A 352 16.81 -23.51 -1.59
N SER A 353 15.58 -23.57 -2.11
CA SER A 353 15.31 -23.31 -3.53
C SER A 353 15.59 -21.85 -3.93
N LEU A 354 15.43 -20.90 -3.00
CA LEU A 354 15.69 -19.47 -3.26
C LEU A 354 17.17 -19.13 -3.08
N CYS A 355 17.81 -19.69 -2.05
CA CYS A 355 19.16 -19.36 -1.61
C CYS A 355 20.00 -20.65 -1.41
N PRO A 356 20.29 -21.40 -2.48
CA PRO A 356 20.82 -22.77 -2.37
C PRO A 356 22.18 -22.83 -1.66
N GLU A 357 23.08 -21.87 -1.92
CA GLU A 357 24.41 -21.87 -1.29
C GLU A 357 24.40 -21.47 0.18
N LEU A 358 23.40 -20.70 0.65
CA LEU A 358 23.29 -20.35 2.07
C LEU A 358 23.09 -21.59 2.94
N LEU A 359 22.40 -22.62 2.44
CA LEU A 359 22.16 -23.88 3.16
C LEU A 359 23.01 -25.05 2.64
N SER A 360 24.09 -24.77 1.91
CA SER A 360 24.99 -25.83 1.43
C SER A 360 25.86 -26.36 2.57
N GLU A 361 26.05 -27.69 2.65
CA GLU A 361 26.87 -28.34 3.69
C GLU A 361 28.32 -27.85 3.71
N LYS A 362 28.83 -27.40 2.55
CA LYS A 362 30.17 -26.84 2.42
C LYS A 362 30.32 -25.49 3.14
N ARG A 363 29.23 -24.74 3.34
CA ARG A 363 29.27 -23.34 3.77
C ARG A 363 28.52 -23.09 5.06
N ASN A 364 27.32 -23.65 5.19
CA ASN A 364 26.47 -23.46 6.35
C ASN A 364 27.13 -24.09 7.58
N GLY A 365 27.54 -23.28 8.54
CA GLY A 365 28.28 -23.71 9.73
C GLY A 365 29.80 -23.76 9.57
N ASP A 366 30.37 -23.31 8.45
CA ASP A 366 31.81 -23.14 8.31
C ASP A 366 32.26 -21.79 8.89
N PHE A 367 32.96 -21.86 10.02
CA PHE A 367 33.60 -20.71 10.67
C PHE A 367 35.13 -20.75 10.57
N SER A 368 35.67 -21.74 9.85
CA SER A 368 37.10 -22.03 9.83
C SER A 368 37.82 -21.41 8.64
N THR A 369 37.12 -21.20 7.53
CA THR A 369 37.70 -20.69 6.29
C THR A 369 37.86 -19.15 6.33
N PRO A 370 39.08 -18.59 6.34
CA PRO A 370 39.29 -17.14 6.36
C PRO A 370 38.81 -16.48 5.06
N GLY A 371 38.27 -15.25 5.17
CA GLY A 371 37.82 -14.48 4.02
C GLY A 371 36.60 -15.05 3.28
N GLU A 372 35.87 -15.98 3.91
CA GLU A 372 34.54 -16.43 3.51
C GLU A 372 33.48 -16.01 4.51
N ALA A 373 32.23 -15.95 4.08
CA ALA A 373 31.13 -15.59 4.95
C ALA A 373 30.91 -16.63 6.06
N HIS A 374 30.76 -16.18 7.31
CA HIS A 374 30.62 -17.03 8.49
C HIS A 374 29.21 -16.94 9.05
N TYR A 375 28.47 -18.04 8.99
CA TYR A 375 27.14 -18.15 9.57
C TYR A 375 26.73 -19.63 9.72
N ARG A 376 25.76 -19.86 10.60
CA ARG A 376 24.98 -21.10 10.65
C ARG A 376 23.49 -20.76 10.62
N ILE A 377 22.74 -21.41 9.73
CA ILE A 377 21.30 -21.22 9.57
C ILE A 377 20.65 -22.59 9.68
N ASP A 378 19.81 -22.78 10.69
CA ASP A 378 19.04 -23.99 10.92
C ASP A 378 17.54 -23.69 10.80
N PHE A 379 16.80 -24.59 10.16
CA PHE A 379 15.35 -24.49 9.99
C PHE A 379 14.63 -25.54 10.84
N TYR A 380 13.60 -25.10 11.55
CA TYR A 380 12.66 -25.91 12.31
C TYR A 380 11.31 -25.83 11.61
N SER A 381 11.15 -26.67 10.59
CA SER A 381 9.89 -26.81 9.84
C SER A 381 8.83 -27.56 10.67
N GLU A 382 7.56 -27.42 10.30
CA GLU A 382 6.41 -28.04 11.00
C GLU A 382 6.27 -27.64 12.47
N THR A 383 6.97 -26.60 12.91
CA THR A 383 7.01 -26.20 14.32
C THR A 383 6.06 -25.03 14.57
N ASP A 384 4.99 -25.27 15.33
CA ASP A 384 4.08 -24.21 15.76
C ASP A 384 4.59 -23.55 17.06
N VAL A 385 4.77 -22.23 17.02
CA VAL A 385 5.31 -21.43 18.14
C VAL A 385 4.50 -21.60 19.43
N PHE A 386 3.23 -22.01 19.35
CA PHE A 386 2.35 -22.15 20.51
C PHE A 386 2.30 -23.55 21.10
N THR A 387 3.19 -24.47 20.72
CA THR A 387 3.25 -25.84 21.27
C THR A 387 4.37 -26.02 22.29
N ASP A 388 4.32 -27.13 23.03
CA ASP A 388 5.37 -27.55 23.98
C ASP A 388 6.64 -28.00 23.25
N GLU A 389 6.51 -28.62 22.07
CA GLU A 389 7.64 -29.01 21.22
C GLU A 389 8.53 -27.80 20.89
N PHE A 390 7.92 -26.68 20.50
CA PHE A 390 8.66 -25.43 20.30
C PHE A 390 9.40 -25.00 21.57
N ASP A 391 8.75 -25.08 22.73
CA ASP A 391 9.34 -24.68 24.01
C ASP A 391 10.55 -25.54 24.37
N GLU A 392 10.46 -26.85 24.14
CA GLU A 392 11.56 -27.80 24.32
C GLU A 392 12.73 -27.47 23.40
N ILE A 393 12.49 -27.25 22.11
CA ILE A 393 13.55 -26.87 21.16
C ILE A 393 14.26 -25.60 21.63
N VAL A 394 13.51 -24.55 21.99
CA VAL A 394 14.08 -23.28 22.48
C VAL A 394 14.83 -23.45 23.83
N CYS A 395 14.52 -24.47 24.62
CA CYS A 395 15.31 -24.83 25.80
C CYS A 395 16.69 -25.40 25.45
N THR A 396 16.82 -26.08 24.32
CA THR A 396 18.06 -26.76 23.92
C THR A 396 19.00 -25.86 23.11
N LEU A 397 18.49 -24.80 22.50
CA LEU A 397 19.27 -23.87 21.70
C LEU A 397 20.16 -22.95 22.55
N PRO A 398 21.30 -22.47 22.00
CA PRO A 398 22.04 -21.36 22.59
C PRO A 398 21.12 -20.16 22.84
N CYS A 399 21.30 -19.47 23.97
CA CYS A 399 20.45 -18.34 24.36
C CYS A 399 20.32 -17.35 23.18
N ALA A 400 19.10 -17.19 22.68
CA ALA A 400 18.82 -16.26 21.60
C ALA A 400 19.11 -14.84 22.07
N THR A 401 19.83 -14.06 21.28
CA THR A 401 20.20 -12.66 21.54
C THR A 401 19.27 -11.67 20.83
N TYR A 402 18.75 -12.07 19.67
CA TYR A 402 17.84 -11.30 18.84
C TYR A 402 16.70 -12.19 18.34
N ILE A 403 15.48 -11.67 18.30
CA ILE A 403 14.30 -12.41 17.86
C ILE A 403 13.45 -11.50 16.96
N LEU A 404 13.16 -11.97 15.74
CA LEU A 404 12.11 -11.41 14.90
C LEU A 404 10.85 -12.29 14.96
N VAL A 405 9.68 -11.66 15.14
CA VAL A 405 8.37 -12.34 15.10
C VAL A 405 7.52 -11.83 13.95
N SER A 406 7.21 -12.71 13.00
CA SER A 406 6.41 -12.44 11.79
C SER A 406 5.53 -13.64 11.36
N LEU A 407 4.58 -14.01 12.20
CA LEU A 407 3.57 -15.06 12.05
C LEU A 407 2.32 -14.65 11.23
N GLY A 408 2.36 -13.51 10.55
CA GLY A 408 1.38 -13.12 9.52
C GLY A 408 0.28 -12.13 9.96
N ASN A 409 -0.04 -12.02 11.24
CA ASN A 409 -0.95 -10.99 11.76
C ASN A 409 -0.54 -10.47 13.13
N ASP A 410 -1.05 -9.28 13.48
CA ASP A 410 -0.69 -8.54 14.69
C ASP A 410 -0.90 -9.36 15.97
N GLU A 411 -2.04 -10.05 16.11
CA GLU A 411 -2.36 -10.81 17.32
C GLU A 411 -1.39 -11.98 17.54
N LEU A 412 -1.13 -12.77 16.49
CA LEU A 412 -0.15 -13.86 16.58
C LEU A 412 1.25 -13.34 16.89
N ASN A 413 1.65 -12.24 16.27
CA ASN A 413 2.97 -11.63 16.48
C ASN A 413 3.14 -11.15 17.93
N ILE A 414 2.15 -10.42 18.44
CA ILE A 414 2.16 -9.92 19.82
C ILE A 414 2.15 -11.07 20.81
N LYS A 415 1.28 -12.07 20.61
CA LYS A 415 1.17 -13.23 21.50
C LYS A 415 2.47 -14.04 21.56
N ALA A 416 3.11 -14.29 20.42
CA ALA A 416 4.39 -14.99 20.36
C ALA A 416 5.53 -14.19 21.01
N ALA A 417 5.59 -12.88 20.77
CA ALA A 417 6.59 -12.00 21.41
C ALA A 417 6.45 -12.01 22.94
N LEU A 418 5.22 -11.95 23.46
CA LEU A 418 4.94 -12.04 24.90
C LEU A 418 5.29 -13.41 25.49
N LYS A 419 4.97 -14.50 24.77
CA LYS A 419 5.34 -15.87 25.16
C LYS A 419 6.86 -15.96 25.32
N LEU A 420 7.62 -15.57 24.30
CA LEU A 420 9.08 -15.59 24.31
C LEU A 420 9.67 -14.70 25.39
N ARG A 421 9.19 -13.46 25.55
CA ARG A 421 9.64 -12.57 26.64
C ARG A 421 9.47 -13.25 27.99
N THR A 422 8.33 -13.89 28.22
CA THR A 422 8.05 -14.61 29.47
C THR A 422 8.98 -15.80 29.65
N MET A 423 9.22 -16.59 28.60
CA MET A 423 10.11 -17.75 28.64
C MET A 423 11.56 -17.36 28.96
N PHE A 424 12.10 -16.35 28.28
CA PHE A 424 13.48 -15.90 28.50
C PHE A 424 13.64 -15.18 29.85
N ALA A 425 12.64 -14.40 30.29
CA ALA A 425 12.67 -13.76 31.61
C ALA A 425 12.72 -14.78 32.75
N LYS A 426 12.08 -15.95 32.63
CA LYS A 426 12.20 -17.06 33.61
C LYS A 426 13.64 -17.56 33.76
N ARG A 427 14.48 -17.38 32.73
CA ARG A 427 15.91 -17.74 32.73
C ARG A 427 16.81 -16.54 33.04
N ASN A 428 16.25 -15.42 33.49
CA ASN A 428 16.95 -14.15 33.72
C ASN A 428 17.73 -13.67 32.49
N PHE A 429 17.18 -13.91 31.29
CA PHE A 429 17.78 -13.53 30.02
C PHE A 429 16.80 -12.65 29.22
N TYR A 430 17.31 -11.62 28.55
CA TYR A 430 16.47 -10.60 27.93
C TYR A 430 16.91 -10.27 26.49
N PRO A 431 16.52 -11.09 25.49
CA PRO A 431 16.87 -10.81 24.10
C PRO A 431 16.20 -9.54 23.59
N VAL A 432 16.74 -8.97 22.51
CA VAL A 432 16.02 -7.99 21.70
C VAL A 432 14.91 -8.70 20.95
N ILE A 433 13.66 -8.24 21.08
CA ILE A 433 12.50 -8.83 20.41
C ILE A 433 11.83 -7.76 19.56
N ASP A 434 11.83 -7.98 18.25
CA ASP A 434 11.13 -7.17 17.28
C ASP A 434 9.93 -7.96 16.74
N ALA A 435 8.72 -7.41 16.87
CA ALA A 435 7.49 -8.01 16.37
C ALA A 435 6.87 -7.13 15.29
N VAL A 436 6.54 -7.72 14.14
CA VAL A 436 5.90 -7.01 13.03
C VAL A 436 4.44 -6.72 13.40
N VAL A 437 4.04 -5.45 13.45
CA VAL A 437 2.67 -5.03 13.82
C VAL A 437 2.22 -3.90 12.90
N TYR A 438 1.13 -4.12 12.16
CA TYR A 438 0.62 -3.18 11.17
C TYR A 438 -0.28 -2.11 11.79
N ASN A 439 -1.12 -2.48 12.78
CA ASN A 439 -2.11 -1.59 13.37
C ASN A 439 -1.47 -0.40 14.09
N SER A 440 -1.53 0.75 13.43
CA SER A 440 -0.87 1.97 13.92
C SER A 440 -1.64 2.69 15.03
N SER A 441 -2.88 2.29 15.31
CA SER A 441 -3.64 2.82 16.45
C SER A 441 -3.19 2.13 17.73
N PHE A 442 -2.95 0.81 17.67
CA PHE A 442 -2.38 0.06 18.78
C PHE A 442 -0.96 0.56 19.12
N VAL A 443 -0.07 0.65 18.14
CA VAL A 443 1.32 1.11 18.37
C VAL A 443 1.38 2.52 18.98
N LYS A 444 0.47 3.43 18.60
CA LYS A 444 0.40 4.79 19.17
C LYS A 444 -0.27 4.85 20.55
N GLY A 445 -1.17 3.93 20.84
CA GLY A 445 -1.87 3.89 22.12
C GLY A 445 -1.03 3.34 23.26
N VAL A 446 0.14 2.77 22.94
CA VAL A 446 1.03 2.11 23.88
C VAL A 446 2.35 2.89 23.96
N ASP A 447 2.42 3.86 24.87
CA ASP A 447 3.65 4.64 25.11
C ASP A 447 4.77 3.78 25.70
N LYS A 448 4.40 2.78 26.52
CA LYS A 448 5.32 1.81 27.11
C LYS A 448 4.61 0.47 27.32
N LEU A 449 5.20 -0.60 26.80
CA LEU A 449 4.73 -1.96 27.05
C LEU A 449 5.19 -2.39 28.45
N VAL A 450 4.28 -2.37 29.41
CA VAL A 450 4.57 -2.78 30.79
C VAL A 450 3.61 -3.85 31.27
N ASN A 451 4.05 -4.65 32.24
CA ASN A 451 3.15 -5.55 32.97
C ASN A 451 2.42 -4.82 34.12
N PHE A 452 1.59 -5.56 34.88
CA PHE A 452 0.82 -5.02 36.01
C PHE A 452 1.67 -4.43 37.15
N LYS A 453 2.98 -4.71 37.18
CA LYS A 453 3.95 -4.14 38.13
C LYS A 453 4.79 -3.02 37.50
N ASN A 454 4.39 -2.48 36.35
CA ASN A 454 5.09 -1.43 35.62
C ASN A 454 6.52 -1.83 35.16
N GLN A 455 6.78 -3.13 35.00
CA GLN A 455 8.05 -3.63 34.45
C GLN A 455 7.98 -3.62 32.94
N ASP A 456 9.03 -3.10 32.30
CA ASP A 456 9.14 -3.02 30.85
C ASP A 456 9.20 -4.42 30.22
N LEU A 457 8.33 -4.66 29.25
CA LEU A 457 8.30 -5.90 28.49
C LEU A 457 9.41 -5.96 27.43
N MET A 458 10.06 -4.83 27.13
CA MET A 458 11.22 -4.74 26.22
C MET A 458 10.95 -5.41 24.86
N ILE A 459 9.76 -5.19 24.30
CA ILE A 459 9.37 -5.66 22.95
C ILE A 459 9.27 -4.43 22.07
N ASN A 460 9.87 -4.45 20.88
CA ASN A 460 9.73 -3.40 19.90
C ASN A 460 8.68 -3.83 18.86
N PHE A 461 7.79 -2.91 18.50
CA PHE A 461 6.88 -3.10 17.36
C PHE A 461 7.44 -2.38 16.14
N ILE A 462 7.53 -3.09 15.02
CA ILE A 462 8.02 -2.58 13.74
C ILE A 462 6.96 -2.75 12.66
N GLY A 463 6.99 -1.92 11.61
CA GLY A 463 6.17 -2.12 10.41
C GLY A 463 4.77 -1.51 10.45
N SER A 464 4.49 -0.62 11.41
CA SER A 464 3.17 0.04 11.49
C SER A 464 2.83 0.77 10.19
N SER A 465 1.58 0.67 9.73
CA SER A 465 1.14 1.28 8.47
C SER A 465 1.41 2.79 8.40
N LYS A 466 1.28 3.54 9.50
CA LYS A 466 1.61 4.98 9.55
C LYS A 466 3.09 5.27 9.34
N GLU A 467 3.98 4.39 9.80
CA GLU A 467 5.41 4.54 9.60
C GLU A 467 5.79 4.13 8.17
N THR A 468 5.33 2.96 7.73
CA THR A 468 5.59 2.39 6.40
C THR A 468 5.08 3.29 5.28
N TYR A 469 3.86 3.83 5.41
CA TYR A 469 3.26 4.76 4.45
C TYR A 469 3.40 6.22 4.89
N SER A 470 4.64 6.64 5.16
CA SER A 470 4.97 8.03 5.48
C SER A 470 5.77 8.69 4.37
N GLU A 471 5.73 10.02 4.30
CA GLU A 471 6.55 10.75 3.33
C GLU A 471 8.05 10.49 3.54
N LYS A 472 8.46 10.35 4.81
CA LYS A 472 9.84 10.03 5.19
C LYS A 472 10.27 8.70 4.57
N VAL A 473 9.48 7.65 4.71
CA VAL A 473 9.86 6.31 4.24
C VAL A 473 9.75 6.17 2.72
N VAL A 474 8.70 6.73 2.11
CA VAL A 474 8.42 6.52 0.68
C VAL A 474 9.28 7.41 -0.23
N PHE A 475 9.54 8.66 0.18
CA PHE A 475 10.20 9.66 -0.68
C PHE A 475 11.56 10.13 -0.16
N ASN A 476 11.76 10.16 1.15
CA ASN A 476 12.94 10.76 1.79
C ASN A 476 13.69 9.75 2.68
N SER A 477 13.85 8.52 2.18
CA SER A 477 14.42 7.41 2.95
C SER A 477 15.91 7.62 3.20
N ASP A 478 16.30 7.70 4.47
CA ASP A 478 17.68 7.90 4.92
C ASP A 478 18.60 6.76 4.41
N VAL A 479 18.10 5.52 4.43
CA VAL A 479 18.83 4.34 3.93
C VAL A 479 18.99 4.37 2.41
N GLU A 480 17.96 4.80 1.67
CA GLU A 480 18.06 4.94 0.21
C GLU A 480 19.02 6.08 -0.18
N ALA A 481 19.01 7.19 0.56
CA ALA A 481 19.93 8.29 0.33
C ALA A 481 21.40 7.87 0.57
N ALA A 482 21.65 7.13 1.64
CA ALA A 482 22.97 6.55 1.91
C ALA A 482 23.40 5.55 0.81
N ALA A 483 22.48 4.69 0.37
CA ALA A 483 22.71 3.72 -0.68
C ALA A 483 23.01 4.39 -2.04
N LEU A 484 22.23 5.40 -2.43
CA LEU A 484 22.44 6.14 -3.66
C LEU A 484 23.79 6.87 -3.65
N LYS A 485 24.13 7.55 -2.54
CA LYS A 485 25.44 8.20 -2.38
C LYS A 485 26.59 7.22 -2.60
N ARG A 486 26.45 5.98 -2.13
CA ARG A 486 27.45 4.92 -2.32
C ARG A 486 27.47 4.42 -3.76
N HIS A 487 26.32 4.19 -4.36
CA HIS A 487 26.21 3.74 -5.76
C HIS A 487 26.88 4.71 -6.72
N LEU A 488 26.69 6.01 -6.51
CA LEU A 488 27.24 7.08 -7.37
C LEU A 488 28.77 7.19 -7.36
N LYS A 489 29.48 6.47 -6.49
CA LYS A 489 30.95 6.37 -6.57
C LYS A 489 31.41 5.64 -7.84
N TRP A 490 30.62 4.68 -8.31
CA TRP A 490 31.01 3.76 -9.39
C TRP A 490 29.95 3.60 -10.49
N GLY A 491 28.71 4.03 -10.23
CA GLY A 491 27.56 3.86 -11.12
C GLY A 491 26.79 5.15 -11.37
N ARG A 492 25.68 5.05 -12.11
CA ARG A 492 24.79 6.16 -12.47
C ARG A 492 23.48 6.06 -11.71
N GLU A 493 22.88 7.19 -11.36
CA GLU A 493 21.59 7.24 -10.63
C GLU A 493 20.49 6.43 -11.35
N GLU A 494 20.44 6.48 -12.69
CA GLU A 494 19.46 5.73 -13.48
C GLU A 494 19.57 4.22 -13.24
N ASP A 495 20.78 3.69 -13.21
CA ASP A 495 21.04 2.26 -13.04
C ASP A 495 20.70 1.79 -11.61
N PHE A 496 20.80 2.68 -10.61
CA PHE A 496 20.38 2.42 -9.23
C PHE A 496 18.87 2.18 -9.13
N TRP A 497 18.07 3.04 -9.76
CA TRP A 497 16.61 2.93 -9.69
C TRP A 497 16.04 1.86 -10.62
N LYS A 498 16.70 1.62 -11.76
CA LYS A 498 16.26 0.70 -12.80
C LYS A 498 16.49 -0.77 -12.45
N PHE A 499 17.63 -1.10 -11.86
CA PHE A 499 18.01 -2.49 -11.60
C PHE A 499 17.95 -2.82 -10.11
N GLU A 500 17.10 -3.79 -9.74
CA GLU A 500 16.93 -4.19 -8.33
C GLU A 500 18.22 -4.68 -7.68
N TYR A 501 19.13 -5.30 -8.47
CA TYR A 501 20.44 -5.71 -7.99
C TYR A 501 21.26 -4.50 -7.49
N ASN A 502 21.36 -3.45 -8.31
CA ASN A 502 22.12 -2.24 -7.99
C ASN A 502 21.53 -1.55 -6.76
N TYR A 503 20.20 -1.43 -6.71
CA TYR A 503 19.49 -0.90 -5.56
C TYR A 503 19.79 -1.70 -4.28
N SER A 504 19.50 -3.00 -4.29
CA SER A 504 19.55 -3.85 -3.09
C SER A 504 20.98 -4.05 -2.59
N SER A 505 21.95 -4.21 -3.50
CA SER A 505 23.37 -4.37 -3.15
C SER A 505 23.93 -3.09 -2.53
N SER A 506 23.57 -1.93 -3.08
CA SER A 506 24.00 -0.63 -2.53
C SER A 506 23.36 -0.36 -1.16
N VAL A 507 22.09 -0.75 -0.96
CA VAL A 507 21.43 -0.67 0.34
C VAL A 507 22.11 -1.57 1.36
N ALA A 508 22.38 -2.83 1.02
CA ALA A 508 23.07 -3.76 1.91
C ALA A 508 24.45 -3.23 2.33
N SER A 509 25.22 -2.72 1.37
CA SER A 509 26.54 -2.14 1.62
C SER A 509 26.47 -0.84 2.45
N ALA A 510 25.45 0.00 2.26
CA ALA A 510 25.23 1.19 3.09
C ALA A 510 24.86 0.85 4.54
N ILE A 511 23.98 -0.15 4.75
CA ILE A 511 23.64 -0.65 6.09
C ILE A 511 24.89 -1.21 6.78
N HIS A 512 25.64 -2.07 6.08
CA HIS A 512 26.82 -2.70 6.66
C HIS A 512 27.91 -1.70 7.01
N ARG A 513 28.16 -0.68 6.16
CA ARG A 513 29.07 0.43 6.50
C ARG A 513 28.67 1.13 7.80
N LYS A 514 27.39 1.46 7.97
CA LYS A 514 26.89 2.07 9.21
C LYS A 514 27.17 1.17 10.42
N MET A 515 27.07 -0.15 10.27
CA MET A 515 27.39 -1.10 11.33
C MET A 515 28.90 -1.28 11.57
N LYS A 516 29.74 -1.18 10.53
CA LYS A 516 31.21 -1.13 10.68
C LYS A 516 31.61 0.07 11.55
N GLU A 517 31.00 1.24 11.31
CA GLU A 517 31.18 2.44 12.13
C GLU A 517 30.68 2.22 13.58
N TYR A 518 29.49 1.63 13.74
CA TYR A 518 28.92 1.32 15.05
C TYR A 518 29.81 0.37 15.88
N CYS A 519 30.31 -0.70 15.26
CA CYS A 519 31.19 -1.69 15.88
C CYS A 519 32.65 -1.21 16.02
N ARG A 520 32.97 0.01 15.58
CA ARG A 520 34.30 0.62 15.64
C ARG A 520 35.38 -0.22 14.95
N ILE A 521 35.06 -0.72 13.75
CA ILE A 521 36.03 -1.45 12.93
C ILE A 521 37.22 -0.54 12.59
N PRO A 522 38.48 -0.95 12.87
CA PRO A 522 39.65 -0.10 12.65
C PRO A 522 39.75 0.41 11.20
N GLY A 523 39.96 1.73 11.07
CA GLY A 523 40.17 2.40 9.78
C GLY A 523 38.89 2.77 9.03
N ILE A 524 37.69 2.47 9.54
CA ILE A 524 36.43 2.80 8.87
C ILE A 524 36.18 4.31 8.77
N GLU A 525 36.67 5.06 9.76
CA GLU A 525 36.60 6.52 9.85
C GLU A 525 37.55 7.23 8.87
N LYS A 526 38.57 6.52 8.38
CA LYS A 526 39.59 7.02 7.46
C LYS A 526 39.16 6.82 6.01
N THR A 527 39.63 7.69 5.13
CA THR A 527 39.52 7.46 3.68
C THR A 527 40.44 6.32 3.25
N ALA A 528 40.19 5.71 2.10
CA ALA A 528 41.00 4.58 1.61
C ALA A 528 42.50 4.90 1.52
N CYS A 529 42.89 6.15 1.22
CA CYS A 529 44.28 6.59 1.16
C CYS A 529 44.93 6.90 2.51
N GLU A 530 44.13 7.06 3.57
CA GLU A 530 44.61 7.34 4.93
C GLU A 530 44.76 6.07 5.78
N ARG A 531 44.25 4.94 5.30
CA ARG A 531 44.30 3.65 5.99
C ARG A 531 45.69 3.05 5.90
N THR A 532 46.10 2.38 6.98
CA THR A 532 47.24 1.46 6.91
C THR A 532 46.89 0.25 6.04
N GLU A 533 47.90 -0.45 5.53
CA GLU A 533 47.69 -1.65 4.72
C GLU A 533 46.87 -2.72 5.46
N GLN A 534 47.09 -2.87 6.78
CA GLN A 534 46.34 -3.79 7.63
C GLN A 534 44.86 -3.38 7.76
N GLU A 535 44.59 -2.10 7.99
CA GLU A 535 43.22 -1.56 8.08
C GLU A 535 42.49 -1.72 6.73
N LEU A 536 43.17 -1.42 5.63
CA LEU A 536 42.62 -1.57 4.29
C LEU A 536 42.29 -3.03 3.99
N ASN A 537 43.21 -3.95 4.28
CA ASN A 537 42.98 -5.38 4.07
C ASN A 537 41.83 -5.92 4.93
N ALA A 538 41.74 -5.52 6.21
CA ALA A 538 40.64 -5.92 7.09
C ALA A 538 39.27 -5.46 6.56
N ILE A 539 39.19 -4.23 6.04
CA ILE A 539 37.94 -3.69 5.46
C ILE A 539 37.57 -4.44 4.18
N ARG A 540 38.54 -4.72 3.30
CA ARG A 540 38.31 -5.48 2.07
C ARG A 540 37.80 -6.89 2.35
N VAL A 541 38.43 -7.59 3.29
CA VAL A 541 37.98 -8.93 3.71
C VAL A 541 36.55 -8.89 4.22
N LEU A 542 36.21 -7.91 5.07
CA LEU A 542 34.85 -7.77 5.60
C LEU A 542 33.81 -7.43 4.52
N GLU A 543 34.15 -6.52 3.61
CA GLU A 543 33.25 -6.15 2.51
C GLU A 543 33.04 -7.33 1.55
N HIS A 544 34.08 -8.12 1.29
CA HIS A 544 33.98 -9.33 0.50
C HIS A 544 33.14 -10.41 1.18
N MET A 545 33.35 -10.68 2.47
CA MET A 545 32.52 -11.63 3.25
C MET A 545 31.04 -11.22 3.22
N ARG A 546 30.76 -9.93 3.45
CA ARG A 546 29.40 -9.36 3.34
C ARG A 546 28.85 -9.53 1.94
N TRP A 547 29.61 -9.19 0.90
CA TRP A 547 29.18 -9.29 -0.50
C TRP A 547 28.91 -10.74 -0.90
N ASN A 548 29.79 -11.67 -0.52
CA ASN A 548 29.60 -13.11 -0.73
C ASN A 548 28.31 -13.62 -0.10
N ALA A 549 28.06 -13.29 1.17
CA ALA A 549 26.80 -13.65 1.84
C ALA A 549 25.58 -13.02 1.15
N TYR A 550 25.67 -11.75 0.74
CA TYR A 550 24.60 -11.04 0.05
C TYR A 550 24.26 -11.69 -1.30
N MET A 551 25.27 -12.01 -2.12
CA MET A 551 25.08 -12.65 -3.41
C MET A 551 24.40 -14.01 -3.27
N ARG A 552 24.86 -14.82 -2.31
CA ARG A 552 24.25 -16.13 -2.00
C ARG A 552 22.83 -15.98 -1.46
N ALA A 553 22.56 -14.95 -0.67
CA ALA A 553 21.23 -14.59 -0.22
C ALA A 553 20.32 -14.11 -1.37
N ASP A 554 20.86 -13.49 -2.41
CA ASP A 554 20.09 -13.18 -3.63
C ASP A 554 19.90 -14.41 -4.54
N GLY A 555 20.48 -15.56 -4.18
CA GLY A 555 20.34 -16.84 -4.88
C GLY A 555 21.46 -17.14 -5.86
N TYR A 556 22.58 -16.41 -5.82
CA TYR A 556 23.74 -16.74 -6.63
C TYR A 556 24.50 -17.97 -6.13
N THR A 557 25.10 -18.68 -7.09
CA THR A 557 25.95 -19.85 -6.86
C THR A 557 27.32 -19.64 -7.49
N TYR A 558 28.34 -20.25 -6.92
CA TYR A 558 29.68 -20.28 -7.46
C TYR A 558 29.71 -21.05 -8.77
N SER A 559 30.38 -20.46 -9.76
CA SER A 559 30.77 -21.12 -11.00
C SER A 559 32.08 -20.52 -11.46
N PRO A 560 33.03 -21.29 -12.02
CA PRO A 560 34.27 -20.73 -12.58
C PRO A 560 34.03 -19.64 -13.63
N TYR A 561 32.87 -19.65 -14.28
CA TYR A 561 32.46 -18.67 -15.28
C TYR A 561 31.23 -17.89 -14.80
N ARG A 562 31.29 -16.57 -14.93
CA ARG A 562 30.17 -15.69 -14.60
C ARG A 562 29.04 -15.86 -15.60
N ASN A 563 27.83 -16.05 -15.09
CA ASN A 563 26.59 -16.08 -15.85
C ASN A 563 25.46 -15.51 -14.98
N ASP A 564 25.19 -14.22 -15.10
CA ASP A 564 24.18 -13.53 -14.29
C ASP A 564 22.76 -14.03 -14.54
N LEU A 565 22.45 -14.52 -15.75
CA LEU A 565 21.15 -15.12 -16.06
C LEU A 565 20.92 -16.41 -15.26
N ALA A 566 21.98 -17.22 -15.11
CA ALA A 566 21.96 -18.43 -14.28
C ALA A 566 22.22 -18.16 -12.80
N LYS A 567 22.34 -16.88 -12.39
CA LYS A 567 22.81 -16.47 -11.07
C LYS A 567 24.10 -17.19 -10.66
N GLN A 568 25.08 -17.17 -11.55
CA GLN A 568 26.39 -17.78 -11.34
C GLN A 568 27.49 -16.73 -11.35
N HIS A 569 28.38 -16.76 -10.34
CA HIS A 569 29.44 -15.77 -10.24
C HIS A 569 30.78 -16.39 -9.80
N ASN A 570 31.84 -16.04 -10.51
CA ASN A 570 33.19 -16.59 -10.34
C ASN A 570 33.94 -16.05 -9.11
N CYS A 571 33.54 -14.89 -8.61
CA CYS A 571 34.09 -14.31 -7.38
C CYS A 571 33.47 -14.85 -6.09
N LEU A 572 32.58 -15.84 -6.13
CA LEU A 572 32.01 -16.48 -4.92
C LEU A 572 32.99 -17.48 -4.29
N VAL A 573 34.19 -16.99 -4.00
CA VAL A 573 35.34 -17.70 -3.43
C VAL A 573 35.87 -16.93 -2.24
N GLU A 574 36.82 -17.52 -1.52
CA GLU A 574 37.58 -16.87 -0.46
C GLU A 574 38.30 -15.61 -0.96
N PHE A 575 38.40 -14.60 -0.09
CA PHE A 575 39.07 -13.33 -0.42
C PHE A 575 40.47 -13.53 -1.01
N ASP A 576 41.26 -14.43 -0.43
CA ASP A 576 42.64 -14.68 -0.87
C ASP A 576 42.73 -15.27 -2.29
N LYS A 577 41.65 -15.87 -2.78
CA LYS A 577 41.54 -16.46 -4.12
C LYS A 577 41.08 -15.46 -5.19
N LEU A 578 40.74 -14.22 -4.80
CA LEU A 578 40.39 -13.17 -5.74
C LEU A 578 41.60 -12.63 -6.50
N SER A 579 41.34 -12.10 -7.69
CA SER A 579 42.32 -11.28 -8.40
C SER A 579 42.56 -9.96 -7.65
N GLU A 580 43.75 -9.38 -7.77
CA GLU A 580 44.04 -8.06 -7.16
C GLU A 580 43.08 -6.96 -7.65
N ALA A 581 42.65 -7.04 -8.91
CA ALA A 581 41.67 -6.12 -9.47
C ALA A 581 40.29 -6.24 -8.81
N ASP A 582 39.90 -7.44 -8.37
CA ASP A 582 38.65 -7.66 -7.64
C ASP A 582 38.77 -7.23 -6.19
N LYS A 583 39.90 -7.53 -5.52
CA LYS A 583 40.15 -7.07 -4.13
C LYS A 583 40.10 -5.55 -3.99
N CYS A 584 40.57 -4.80 -4.99
CA CYS A 584 40.52 -3.34 -4.99
C CYS A 584 39.10 -2.76 -5.10
N LYS A 585 38.08 -3.55 -5.45
CA LYS A 585 36.69 -3.08 -5.48
C LYS A 585 36.09 -2.99 -4.07
N ASP A 586 36.71 -3.64 -3.10
CA ASP A 586 36.23 -3.78 -1.72
C ASP A 586 36.83 -2.74 -0.76
N ASP A 587 37.32 -1.62 -1.29
CA ASP A 587 37.99 -0.55 -0.54
C ASP A 587 37.10 0.22 0.45
N ASP A 588 35.79 -0.05 0.57
CA ASP A 588 34.82 0.92 1.14
C ASP A 588 33.77 0.38 2.10
#